data_AF-A0A660LY28-F1
#
_entry.id   AF-A0A660LY28-F1
#
_cell.length_a   1.000
_cell.length_b   1.000
_cell.length_c   1.000
_cell.angle_alpha   90.00
_cell.angle_beta   90.00
_cell.angle_gamma   90.00
#
_symmetry.space_group_name_H-M   'P 1'
#
loop_
_entity.id
_entity.type
_entity.pdbx_description
1 polymer ?
#
loop_
_entity_poly.entity_id
_entity_poly.type
_entity_poly.pdbx_seq_one_letter_code
_entity_poly.pdbx_strand_id
1 'polypeptide(L)' 'IIFEDQIHYTIVKNTTFNGIKLPDLVLLKENGEIKMIREFGYEEYKRRN' A
#
# COMPACT_ATOMS: atom_id res chain seq x y z
N ILE A 1 5.02 -6.54 -13.76
CA ILE A 1 3.74 -7.30 -13.79
C ILE A 1 2.69 -6.39 -13.20
N ILE A 2 1.55 -6.23 -13.85
CA ILE A 2 0.42 -5.44 -13.34
C ILE A 2 -0.66 -6.43 -12.93
N PHE A 3 -1.04 -6.39 -11.66
CA PHE A 3 -2.20 -7.12 -11.16
C PHE A 3 -3.39 -6.16 -11.19
N GLU A 4 -4.35 -6.46 -12.05
CA GLU A 4 -5.55 -5.65 -12.21
C GLU A 4 -6.52 -5.88 -11.03
N ASP A 5 -7.34 -4.87 -10.76
CA ASP A 5 -8.43 -4.93 -9.80
C ASP A 5 -8.04 -5.26 -8.34
N GLN A 6 -6.92 -4.69 -7.87
CA GLN A 6 -6.35 -4.95 -6.53
C GLN A 6 -6.64 -3.87 -5.47
N ILE A 7 -7.56 -2.92 -5.71
CA ILE A 7 -7.87 -1.87 -4.72
C ILE A 7 -8.91 -2.36 -3.71
N HIS A 8 -10.01 -2.93 -4.21
CA HIS A 8 -11.12 -3.36 -3.38
C HIS A 8 -10.74 -4.62 -2.58
N TYR A 9 -11.18 -4.68 -1.31
CA TYR A 9 -10.97 -5.83 -0.38
C TYR A 9 -9.54 -6.39 -0.21
N THR A 10 -8.52 -5.71 -0.75
CA THR A 10 -7.12 -6.14 -0.69
C THR A 10 -6.38 -5.38 0.40
N ILE A 11 -6.31 -4.06 0.30
CA ILE A 11 -5.56 -3.21 1.25
C ILE A 11 -6.14 -3.33 2.66
N VAL A 12 -7.47 -3.43 2.79
CA VAL A 12 -8.17 -3.56 4.09
C VAL A 12 -7.92 -4.90 4.79
N LYS A 13 -7.37 -5.89 4.09
CA LYS A 13 -7.05 -7.23 4.61
C LYS A 13 -5.57 -7.58 4.50
N ASN A 14 -4.70 -6.62 4.15
CA ASN A 14 -3.28 -6.89 4.01
C ASN A 14 -2.60 -7.06 5.38
N THR A 15 -1.40 -7.63 5.38
CA THR A 15 -0.64 -7.91 6.60
C THR A 15 0.82 -7.57 6.40
N THR A 16 1.55 -7.41 7.51
CA THR A 16 3.02 -7.31 7.53
C THR A 16 3.66 -8.66 7.86
N PHE A 17 3.02 -9.77 7.45
CA PHE A 17 3.53 -11.10 7.70
C PHE A 17 4.95 -11.26 7.14
N ASN A 18 5.82 -11.93 7.90
CA ASN A 18 7.24 -12.09 7.57
C ASN A 18 8.03 -10.77 7.40
N GLY A 19 7.55 -9.67 7.99
CA GLY A 19 8.23 -8.38 7.92
C GLY A 19 8.27 -7.74 6.52
N ILE A 20 7.44 -8.23 5.58
CA ILE A 20 7.37 -7.68 4.23
C ILE A 20 6.82 -6.25 4.28
N LYS A 21 7.48 -5.35 3.54
CA LYS A 21 7.06 -3.95 3.39
C LYS A 21 5.65 -3.90 2.78
N LEU A 22 4.75 -3.15 3.41
CA LEU A 22 3.43 -2.90 2.83
C LEU A 22 3.56 -2.10 1.52
N PRO A 23 2.71 -2.39 0.51
CA PRO A 23 2.63 -1.56 -0.68
C PRO A 23 2.18 -0.13 -0.34
N ASP A 24 2.91 0.87 -0.83
CA ASP A 24 2.54 2.28 -0.69
C ASP A 24 1.23 2.57 -1.44
N LEU A 25 0.42 3.48 -0.91
CA LEU A 25 -0.86 3.88 -1.51
C LEU A 25 -0.67 5.17 -2.29
N VAL A 26 -0.97 5.12 -3.59
CA VAL A 26 -0.90 6.26 -4.50
C VAL A 26 -2.22 6.45 -5.22
N LEU A 27 -2.49 7.69 -5.63
CA LEU A 27 -3.63 8.06 -6.46
C LEU A 27 -3.12 8.71 -7.75
N LEU A 28 -3.45 8.12 -8.89
CA LEU A 28 -3.27 8.76 -10.18
C LEU A 28 -4.45 9.72 -10.42
N LYS A 29 -4.16 11.00 -10.59
CA LYS A 29 -5.16 12.01 -10.95
C LYS A 29 -5.42 11.99 -12.47
N GLU A 30 -6.54 12.56 -12.88
CA GLU A 30 -6.93 12.68 -14.29
C GLU A 30 -5.91 13.45 -15.15
N ASN A 31 -5.18 14.40 -14.54
CA ASN A 31 -4.12 15.16 -15.20
C ASN A 31 -2.78 14.39 -15.32
N GLY A 32 -2.73 13.13 -14.91
CA GLY A 32 -1.53 12.28 -14.93
C GLY A 32 -0.60 12.44 -13.72
N GLU A 33 -0.91 13.32 -12.77
CA GLU A 33 -0.12 13.48 -11.54
C GLU A 33 -0.34 12.29 -10.59
N ILE A 34 0.76 11.71 -10.10
CA ILE A 34 0.72 10.68 -9.06
C ILE A 34 0.84 11.36 -7.70
N LYS A 35 -0.21 11.26 -6.89
CA LYS A 35 -0.23 11.74 -5.52
C LYS A 35 0.04 10.59 -4.56
N MET A 36 1.07 10.73 -3.72
CA MET A 36 1.29 9.83 -2.59
C MET A 36 0.19 10.04 -1.54
N ILE A 37 -0.53 8.98 -1.19
CA ILE A 37 -1.57 9.01 -0.16
C ILE A 37 -1.01 8.50 1.17
N ARG A 38 -0.22 7.42 1.14
CA ARG A 38 0.44 6.88 2.32
C ARG A 38 1.68 6.08 1.94
N GLU A 39 2.79 6.43 2.56
CA GLU A 39 4.03 5.66 2.52
C GLU A 39 4.14 4.82 3.79
N PHE A 40 4.51 3.55 3.63
CA PHE A 40 4.68 2.62 4.75
C PHE A 40 6.17 2.36 4.99
N GLY A 41 6.57 2.53 6.25
CA GLY A 41 7.93 2.24 6.71
C GLY A 41 7.97 1.10 7.73
N TYR A 42 9.17 0.87 8.27
CA TYR A 42 9.43 -0.13 9.31
C TYR A 42 8.54 0.04 10.55
N GLU A 43 8.20 1.28 10.91
CA GLU A 43 7.37 1.57 12.08
C GLU A 43 6.00 0.89 12.03
N GLU A 44 5.48 0.59 10.84
CA GLU A 44 4.18 -0.07 10.70
C GLU A 44 4.22 -1.58 10.93
N TYR A 45 5.41 -2.19 10.78
CA TYR A 45 5.65 -3.56 11.24
C TYR A 45 5.86 -3.58 12.75
N LYS A 46 6.75 -2.71 13.25
CA LYS A 46 7.11 -2.60 14.67
C LYS A 46 5.94 -2.23 15.59
N ARG A 47 5.00 -1.41 15.14
CA ARG A 47 3.82 -1.07 15.95
C ARG A 47 2.87 -2.26 16.17
N ARG A 48 2.96 -3.30 15.34
CA ARG A 48 2.06 -4.47 15.35
C ARG A 48 2.67 -5.72 15.99
N ASN A 49 3.97 -5.70 16.35
CA ASN A 49 4.70 -6.83 16.95
C ASN A 49 5.74 -6.29 17.94
#